data_AF-A0A0F9LHQ0-F1
#
_entry.id   AF-A0A0F9LHQ0-F1
#
_cell.length_a   1.000
_cell.length_b   1.000
_cell.length_c   1.000
_cell.angle_alpha   90.00
_cell.angle_beta   90.00
_cell.angle_gamma   90.00
#
_symmetry.space_group_name_H-M   'P 1'
#
loop_
_entity.id
_entity.type
_entity.pdbx_description
1 polymer ?
#
loop_
_entity_poly.entity_id
_entity_poly.type
_entity_poly.pdbx_seq_one_letter_code
_entity_poly.pdbx_strand_id
1 'polypeptide(L)' 'MKVALVIGTRPEIIKMSPIVKVLARRDVEYFILHTGQHYSDCLDLIFFQQLDMPMYRYNLKVGSTSPSKQVAKMMTGIE' A
#
# COMPACT_ATOMS: atom_id res chain seq x y z
N MET A 1 16.22 -2.20 11.07
CA MET A 1 15.11 -1.23 11.05
C MET A 1 14.33 -1.50 9.77
N LYS A 2 13.00 -1.67 9.84
CA LYS A 2 12.18 -2.11 8.70
C LYS A 2 11.24 -0.98 8.27
N VAL A 3 11.18 -0.69 6.97
CA VAL A 3 10.34 0.38 6.40
C VAL A 3 8.97 -0.18 6.05
N ALA A 4 7.91 0.45 6.55
CA ALA A 4 6.54 0.17 6.12
C ALA A 4 6.12 1.20 5.05
N LEU A 5 5.80 0.72 3.85
CA LEU A 5 5.19 1.53 2.80
C LEU A 5 3.67 1.38 2.88
N VAL A 6 3.02 2.34 3.53
CA VAL A 6 1.55 2.37 3.65
C VAL A 6 0.97 3.06 2.43
N ILE A 7 0.11 2.34 1.70
CA ILE A 7 -0.56 2.82 0.49
C ILE A 7 -2.00 2.33 0.47
N GLY A 8 -2.85 3.00 -0.29
CA GLY A 8 -4.25 2.65 -0.41
C GLY A 8 -4.95 3.25 -1.61
N THR A 9 -4.28 4.07 -2.42
CA THR A 9 -4.82 4.63 -3.65
C THR A 9 -3.92 4.34 -4.84
N ARG A 10 -4.50 4.29 -6.05
CA ARG A 10 -3.72 4.14 -7.30
C ARG A 10 -2.62 5.20 -7.46
N PRO A 11 -2.85 6.50 -7.23
CA PRO A 11 -1.77 7.49 -7.29
C PRO A 11 -0.61 7.20 -6.34
N GLU A 12 -0.87 6.60 -5.16
CA GLU A 12 0.19 6.21 -4.22
C GLU A 12 1.01 5.04 -4.75
N ILE A 13 0.39 4.01 -5.36
CA ILE A 13 1.12 2.90 -6.01
C ILE A 13 2.12 3.46 -7.04
N ILE A 14 1.63 4.35 -7.92
CA ILE A 14 2.47 4.98 -8.97
C ILE A 14 3.62 5.79 -8.35
N LYS A 15 3.34 6.61 -7.33
CA LYS A 15 4.35 7.46 -6.69
C LYS A 15 5.35 6.67 -5.83
N MET A 16 4.96 5.53 -5.28
CA MET A 16 5.82 4.70 -4.43
C MET A 16 6.70 3.72 -5.22
N SER A 17 6.33 3.35 -6.45
CA SER A 17 7.16 2.51 -7.35
C SER A 17 8.65 2.92 -7.39
N PRO A 18 9.02 4.20 -7.62
CA PRO A 18 10.44 4.58 -7.62
C PRO A 18 11.12 4.41 -6.25
N ILE A 19 10.38 4.60 -5.15
CA ILE A 19 10.90 4.42 -3.78
C ILE A 19 11.20 2.95 -3.51
N VAL A 20 10.28 2.06 -3.87
CA VAL A 20 10.45 0.59 -3.79
C VAL A 20 11.72 0.15 -4.51
N LYS A 21 11.94 0.66 -5.74
CA LYS A 21 13.15 0.36 -6.53
C LYS A 21 14.44 0.85 -5.86
N VAL A 22 14.39 1.97 -5.13
CA VAL A 22 15.56 2.46 -4.37
C VAL A 22 15.80 1.62 -3.12
N LEU A 23 14.74 1.28 -2.37
CA LEU A 23 14.85 0.45 -1.17
C LEU A 23 15.42 -0.94 -1.50
N ALA A 24 14.93 -1.57 -2.57
CA ALA A 24 15.44 -2.85 -3.06
C ALA A 24 16.92 -2.75 -3.47
N ARG A 25 17.31 -1.72 -4.24
CA ARG A 25 18.72 -1.52 -4.65
C ARG A 25 19.68 -1.25 -3.49
N ARG A 26 19.18 -0.69 -2.39
CA ARG A 26 19.98 -0.38 -1.19
C ARG A 26 19.93 -1.50 -0.14
N ASP A 27 19.30 -2.63 -0.46
CA ASP A 27 19.10 -3.76 0.46
C ASP A 27 18.46 -3.33 1.80
N VAL A 28 17.55 -2.36 1.74
CA VAL A 28 16.79 -1.91 2.91
C VAL A 28 15.62 -2.86 3.10
N GLU A 29 15.43 -3.40 4.31
CA GLU A 29 14.27 -4.22 4.60
C GLU A 29 12.99 -3.37 4.57
N TYR A 30 12.03 -3.72 3.71
CA TYR A 30 10.73 -3.05 3.63
C TYR A 30 9.58 -4.03 3.39
N PHE A 31 8.36 -3.54 3.59
CA PHE A 31 7.14 -4.21 3.15
C PHE A 31 6.09 -3.18 2.76
N ILE A 32 5.12 -3.62 1.96
CA ILE A 32 3.98 -2.80 1.57
C ILE A 32 2.76 -3.23 2.39
N LEU A 33 2.07 -2.24 2.96
CA LEU A 33 0.80 -2.39 3.67
C LEU A 33 -0.27 -1.63 2.87
N HIS A 34 -1.27 -2.37 2.38
CA HIS A 34 -2.39 -1.81 1.66
C HIS A 34 -3.55 -1.49 2.61
N THR A 35 -4.16 -0.31 2.53
CA THR A 35 -5.27 0.02 3.47
C THR A 35 -6.62 -0.56 3.00
N GLY A 36 -6.79 -0.83 1.71
CA GLY A 36 -7.99 -1.50 1.18
C GLY A 36 -9.26 -0.66 1.30
N GLN A 37 -9.17 0.65 1.09
CA GLN A 37 -10.32 1.58 1.11
C GLN A 37 -11.09 1.67 -0.21
N HIS A 38 -10.56 1.10 -1.31
CA HIS A 38 -11.20 1.03 -2.62
C HIS A 38 -11.81 -0.34 -2.90
N TYR A 39 -12.82 -0.39 -3.76
CA TYR A 39 -13.64 -1.59 -4.02
C TYR A 39 -13.09 -2.52 -5.11
N SER A 40 -12.10 -2.11 -5.91
CA SER A 40 -11.68 -2.87 -7.09
C SER A 40 -10.24 -3.36 -7.00
N ASP A 41 -10.05 -4.47 -6.27
CA ASP A 41 -8.75 -5.16 -6.15
C ASP A 41 -8.10 -5.48 -7.51
N CYS A 42 -8.89 -5.80 -8.54
CA CYS A 42 -8.38 -6.10 -9.88
C CYS A 42 -7.58 -4.94 -10.51
N LEU A 43 -7.93 -3.69 -10.21
CA LEU A 43 -7.25 -2.54 -10.82
C LEU A 43 -5.89 -2.28 -10.15
N ASP A 44 -5.81 -2.44 -8.83
CA ASP A 44 -4.55 -2.25 -8.11
C ASP A 44 -3.51 -3.28 -8.57
N LEU A 45 -3.92 -4.54 -8.74
CA LEU A 45 -3.06 -5.62 -9.22
C LEU A 45 -2.37 -5.31 -10.56
N ILE A 46 -3.08 -4.67 -11.49
CA ILE A 46 -2.51 -4.27 -12.78
C ILE A 46 -1.35 -3.29 -12.59
N PHE A 47 -1.47 -2.33 -11.67
CA PHE A 47 -0.39 -1.36 -11.41
C PHE A 47 0.80 -2.01 -10.72
N PHE A 48 0.58 -2.93 -9.77
CA PHE A 48 1.68 -3.68 -9.15
C PHE A 48 2.49 -4.44 -10.21
N GLN A 49 1.81 -5.12 -11.13
CA GLN A 49 2.47 -5.84 -12.22
C GLN A 49 3.17 -4.91 -13.21
N GLN A 50 2.50 -3.87 -13.70
CA GLN A 50 3.06 -2.95 -14.70
C GLN A 50 4.25 -2.15 -14.19
N LEU A 51 4.28 -1.84 -12.89
CA LEU A 51 5.33 -1.03 -12.28
C LEU A 51 6.47 -1.86 -11.67
N ASP A 52 6.40 -3.20 -11.80
CA ASP A 52 7.32 -4.16 -11.20
C ASP A 52 7.44 -3.94 -9.68
N MET A 53 6.29 -3.83 -9.02
CA MET A 53 6.20 -3.70 -7.58
C MET A 53 5.88 -5.06 -6.94
N PRO A 54 6.52 -5.41 -5.81
CA PRO A 54 6.16 -6.61 -5.08
C PRO A 54 4.73 -6.46 -4.53
N MET A 55 4.03 -7.59 -4.42
CA MET A 55 2.70 -7.60 -3.81
C MET A 55 2.76 -7.14 -2.35
N TYR A 56 1.69 -6.49 -1.89
CA TYR A 56 1.56 -6.09 -0.50
C TYR A 56 1.61 -7.32 0.43
N ARG A 57 2.24 -7.13 1.60
CA ARG A 57 2.34 -8.18 2.63
C ARG A 57 1.10 -8.19 3.51
N TYR A 58 0.49 -7.03 3.72
CA TYR A 58 -0.69 -6.86 4.57
C TYR A 58 -1.75 -6.03 3.83
N ASN A 59 -3.02 -6.31 4.10
CA ASN A 59 -4.15 -5.50 3.65
C ASN A 59 -5.13 -5.28 4.82
N LEU A 60 -5.37 -4.02 5.20
CA LEU A 60 -6.22 -3.67 6.34
C LEU A 60 -7.71 -3.82 6.07
N LYS A 61 -8.12 -3.94 4.79
CA LYS A 61 -9.52 -4.11 4.38
C LYS A 61 -10.45 -3.05 5.02
N VAL A 62 -10.01 -1.79 5.06
CA VAL A 62 -10.75 -0.67 5.67
C VAL A 62 -12.15 -0.54 5.06
N GLY A 63 -12.26 -0.77 3.75
CA GLY A 63 -13.49 -0.64 2.96
C GLY A 63 -13.92 0.82 2.81
N SER A 64 -14.90 1.11 1.95
CA SER A 64 -15.37 2.48 1.81
C SER A 64 -16.48 2.80 2.82
N THR A 65 -16.08 3.42 3.92
CA THR A 65 -16.97 3.99 4.94
C THR A 65 -16.91 5.52 4.93
N SER A 66 -17.53 6.20 5.91
CA SER A 66 -17.30 7.64 6.10
C SER A 66 -15.80 7.93 6.28
N PRO A 67 -15.30 9.10 5.83
CA PRO A 67 -13.87 9.44 5.93
C PRO A 67 -13.30 9.29 7.35
N SER A 68 -14.05 9.74 8.36
CA SER A 68 -13.69 9.61 9.77
C SER A 68 -13.51 8.16 10.22
N LYS A 69 -14.40 7.26 9.78
CA LYS A 69 -14.31 5.82 10.08
C LYS A 69 -13.16 5.16 9.33
N GLN A 70 -12.86 5.58 8.10
CA GLN A 70 -11.71 5.06 7.36
C GLN A 70 -10.39 5.41 8.06
N VAL A 71 -10.23 6.68 8.47
CA VAL A 71 -9.06 7.14 9.23
C VAL A 71 -8.93 6.37 10.54
N ALA A 72 -10.01 6.25 11.32
CA ALA A 72 -9.98 5.51 12.58
C ALA A 72 -9.53 4.05 12.38
N LYS A 73 -10.09 3.34 11.39
CA LYS A 73 -9.69 1.97 11.06
C LYS A 73 -8.24 1.86 10.58
N MET A 74 -7.76 2.82 9.79
CA MET A 74 -6.37 2.86 9.36
C MET A 74 -5.43 3.03 10.56
N MET A 75 -5.70 3.97 11.45
CA MET A 75 -4.90 4.18 12.66
C MET A 75 -4.83 2.91 13.51
N THR A 76 -5.98 2.32 13.83
CA THR A 76 -6.03 1.08 14.64
C THR A 76 -5.42 -0.14 13.97
N GLY A 77 -5.38 -0.18 12.62
CA GLY A 77 -4.79 -1.29 11.90
C GLY A 77 -3.27 -1.16 11.64
N ILE A 78 -2.72 0.05 11.76
CA ILE A 78 -1.30 0.34 11.53
C ILE A 78 -0.49 0.23 12.84
N GLU A 79 -1.07 0.64 13.96
CA GLU A 79 -0.48 0.50 15.31
C GLU A 79 -0.42 -0.96 15.78
#